data_AF-A0A554R358-F1
#
_entry.id   AF-A0A554R358-F1
#
_cell.length_a   1.000
_cell.length_b   1.000
_cell.length_c   1.000
_cell.angle_alpha   90.00
_cell.angle_beta   90.00
_cell.angle_gamma   90.00
#
_symmetry.space_group_name_H-M   'P 1'
#
loop_
_entity.id
_entity.type
_entity.pdbx_description
1 polymer ?
#
loop_
_entity_poly.entity_id
_entity_poly.type
_entity_poly.pdbx_seq_one_letter_code
_entity_poly.pdbx_strand_id
1 'polypeptide(L)'
;MALNPSHHPLAGPVVDGTNYTVDLMLKEPTRITRYLSDLMLPKYFMHRIFSSGGSVSGGSVVFDQLTKNDLYSDRDVQNVEPGGEFPIMTSSRQAPRTAQVEKFGGKFEVLDEAKDRNDPSSIKQETTKLSNTINRGIHIRGVRELEAAIAEYSSGDYADWTPDREAPAGKILGVTMAGASWKSATTTKAADKTAATDPSANFALAELRSEKIELGVNYNLWLVNPTDKTNFQMTYGENWENILKNWGVELQSSNIVPVGTAYAVAEGQVGETRLEKPLSTETWRTPETESSWVQTSVRPVMYVTNPFSVLKITGLNA
;
A
#
# COMPACT_ATOMS: atom_id res chain seq x y z
N MET A 1 66.61 -17.61 -25.59
CA MET A 1 65.75 -16.89 -24.62
C MET A 1 64.37 -16.79 -25.25
N ALA A 2 63.44 -17.63 -24.79
CA ALA A 2 62.12 -17.77 -25.41
C ALA A 2 61.19 -16.65 -24.94
N LEU A 3 60.54 -15.96 -25.87
CA LEU A 3 59.51 -14.95 -25.58
C LEU A 3 58.16 -15.67 -25.44
N ASN A 4 57.57 -15.61 -24.26
CA ASN A 4 56.21 -16.08 -24.01
C ASN A 4 55.20 -15.29 -24.85
N PRO A 5 54.23 -15.91 -25.53
CA PRO A 5 53.13 -15.18 -26.14
C PRO A 5 52.26 -14.58 -25.04
N SER A 6 52.15 -13.25 -25.03
CA SER A 6 51.26 -12.51 -24.17
C SER A 6 49.81 -12.87 -24.47
N HIS A 7 49.10 -13.45 -23.50
CA HIS A 7 47.65 -13.60 -23.56
C HIS A 7 47.02 -12.21 -23.58
N HIS A 8 46.54 -11.79 -24.75
CA HIS A 8 45.68 -10.60 -24.89
C HIS A 8 44.46 -10.74 -23.96
N PRO A 9 43.88 -9.63 -23.45
CA PRO A 9 42.67 -9.72 -22.65
C PRO A 9 41.58 -10.40 -23.49
N LEU A 10 40.92 -11.42 -22.92
CA LEU A 10 39.78 -12.06 -23.57
C LEU A 10 38.78 -10.98 -23.97
N ALA A 11 38.37 -11.00 -25.25
CA ALA A 11 37.35 -10.09 -25.75
C ALA A 11 36.11 -10.15 -24.84
N GLY A 12 35.53 -8.98 -24.53
CA GLY A 12 34.31 -8.90 -23.73
C GLY A 12 33.19 -9.74 -24.37
N PRO A 13 32.28 -10.30 -23.57
CA PRO A 13 31.20 -11.15 -24.08
C PRO A 13 30.37 -10.38 -25.11
N VAL A 14 30.35 -10.89 -26.35
CA VAL A 14 29.46 -10.41 -27.41
C VAL A 14 28.09 -11.03 -27.17
N VAL A 15 27.07 -10.19 -27.03
CA VAL A 15 25.68 -10.63 -26.92
C VAL A 15 25.12 -10.74 -28.34
N ASP A 16 24.96 -11.97 -28.83
CA ASP A 16 24.37 -12.24 -30.15
C ASP A 16 22.92 -12.75 -29.97
N GLY A 17 21.95 -11.93 -30.37
CA GLY A 17 20.52 -12.23 -30.31
C GLY A 17 19.76 -11.75 -29.05
N THR A 18 18.43 -11.63 -29.19
CA THR A 18 17.48 -11.19 -28.13
C THR A 18 16.97 -12.36 -27.26
N ASN A 19 17.35 -13.59 -27.58
CA ASN A 19 16.87 -14.79 -26.91
C ASN A 19 17.83 -15.19 -25.78
N TYR A 20 17.44 -14.89 -24.55
CA TYR A 20 18.17 -15.34 -23.35
C TYR A 20 17.92 -16.84 -23.12
N THR A 21 18.99 -17.62 -22.92
CA THR A 21 18.89 -19.04 -22.57
C THR A 21 18.58 -19.24 -21.09
N VAL A 22 17.96 -20.38 -20.74
CA VAL A 22 17.65 -20.74 -19.34
C VAL A 22 18.93 -20.80 -18.49
N ASP A 23 20.01 -21.33 -19.04
CA ASP A 23 21.32 -21.39 -18.37
C ASP A 23 21.90 -20.00 -18.04
N LEU A 24 21.74 -19.03 -18.95
CA LEU A 24 22.18 -17.66 -18.69
C LEU A 24 21.34 -16.99 -17.60
N MET A 25 20.03 -17.22 -17.57
CA MET A 25 19.16 -16.70 -16.50
C MET A 25 19.51 -17.27 -15.13
N LEU A 26 19.85 -18.55 -15.05
CA LEU A 26 20.24 -19.20 -13.79
C LEU A 26 21.62 -18.74 -13.29
N LYS A 27 22.55 -18.42 -14.20
CA LYS A 27 23.87 -17.86 -13.88
C LYS A 27 23.83 -16.38 -13.49
N GLU A 28 22.82 -15.65 -13.95
CA GLU A 28 22.65 -14.22 -13.66
C GLU A 28 21.33 -13.93 -12.90
N PRO A 29 21.23 -14.28 -11.59
CA PRO A 29 20.02 -14.08 -10.77
C PRO A 29 19.46 -12.66 -10.79
N THR A 30 20.33 -11.66 -10.96
CA THR A 30 19.94 -10.24 -11.02
C THR A 30 19.00 -9.94 -12.20
N ARG A 31 19.07 -10.71 -13.29
CA ARG A 31 18.10 -10.61 -14.40
C ARG A 31 16.72 -11.11 -13.99
N ILE A 32 16.67 -12.21 -13.24
CA ILE A 32 15.42 -12.74 -12.69
C ILE A 32 14.82 -11.71 -11.73
N THR A 33 15.66 -11.08 -10.88
CA THR A 33 15.21 -10.01 -10.00
C THR A 33 14.61 -8.83 -10.78
N ARG A 34 15.28 -8.34 -11.83
CA ARG A 34 14.75 -7.24 -12.68
C ARG A 34 13.43 -7.63 -13.33
N TYR A 35 13.35 -8.81 -13.96
CA TYR A 35 12.12 -9.29 -14.57
C TYR A 35 10.97 -9.38 -13.54
N LEU A 36 11.27 -9.85 -12.33
CA LEU A 36 10.28 -9.92 -11.25
C LEU A 36 9.87 -8.52 -10.77
N SER A 37 10.79 -7.55 -10.68
CA SER A 37 10.47 -6.14 -10.40
C SER A 37 9.54 -5.54 -11.45
N ASP A 38 9.83 -5.73 -12.74
CA ASP A 38 9.02 -5.21 -13.85
C ASP A 38 7.58 -5.76 -13.81
N LEU A 39 7.41 -7.03 -13.38
CA LEU A 39 6.09 -7.64 -13.20
C LEU A 39 5.36 -7.13 -11.95
N MET A 40 6.08 -6.78 -10.89
CA MET A 40 5.50 -6.31 -9.63
C MET A 40 5.08 -4.84 -9.67
N LEU A 41 5.92 -3.96 -10.26
CA LEU A 41 5.76 -2.51 -10.20
C LEU A 41 4.38 -2.01 -10.64
N PRO A 42 3.83 -2.40 -11.82
CA PRO A 42 2.54 -1.89 -12.28
C PRO A 42 1.35 -2.31 -11.39
N LYS A 43 1.53 -3.38 -10.61
CA LYS A 43 0.48 -3.94 -9.75
C LYS A 43 0.61 -3.46 -8.31
N TYR A 44 1.75 -2.89 -7.92
CA TYR A 44 2.05 -2.53 -6.54
C TYR A 44 1.43 -1.18 -6.18
N PHE A 45 0.39 -1.16 -5.35
CA PHE A 45 -0.29 0.09 -4.97
C PHE A 45 0.02 0.56 -3.54
N MET A 46 0.73 -0.23 -2.72
CA MET A 46 1.07 0.18 -1.35
C MET A 46 2.05 1.35 -1.28
N HIS A 47 2.88 1.57 -2.31
CA HIS A 47 3.80 2.72 -2.36
C HIS A 47 3.07 4.07 -2.39
N ARG A 48 1.80 4.09 -2.82
CA ARG A 48 0.98 5.30 -2.84
C ARG A 48 0.45 5.62 -1.45
N ILE A 49 0.24 4.61 -0.61
CA ILE A 49 -0.31 4.74 0.74
C ILE A 49 0.81 5.04 1.74
N PHE A 50 1.87 4.23 1.69
CA PHE A 50 3.00 4.31 2.59
C PHE A 50 4.18 4.96 1.89
N SER A 51 4.66 6.08 2.44
CA SER A 51 5.86 6.76 1.95
C SER A 51 7.11 5.92 2.21
N SER A 52 8.16 6.10 1.39
CA SER A 52 9.41 5.34 1.58
C SER A 52 10.26 5.97 2.69
N GLY A 53 10.39 5.26 3.81
CA GLY A 53 11.16 5.70 4.99
C GLY A 53 12.63 5.27 5.01
N GLY A 54 13.14 4.72 3.90
CA GLY A 54 14.52 4.23 3.78
C GLY A 54 14.71 2.76 4.19
N SER A 55 15.94 2.40 4.56
CA SER A 55 16.30 1.03 4.96
C SER A 55 16.22 0.82 6.48
N VAL A 56 16.03 -0.44 6.88
CA VAL A 56 15.99 -0.84 8.30
C VAL A 56 17.14 -1.82 8.57
N SER A 57 17.75 -1.70 9.74
CA SER A 57 18.70 -2.66 10.27
C SER A 57 18.23 -3.08 11.66
N GLY A 58 18.14 -4.38 11.92
CA GLY A 58 17.78 -4.92 13.24
C GLY A 58 16.37 -5.52 13.39
N GLY A 59 15.67 -5.83 12.29
CA GLY A 59 14.44 -6.64 12.32
C GLY A 59 13.18 -5.94 12.82
N SER A 60 13.26 -4.70 13.31
CA SER A 60 12.10 -3.91 13.70
C SER A 60 12.32 -2.41 13.54
N VAL A 61 11.23 -1.65 13.47
CA VAL A 61 11.23 -0.19 13.46
C VAL A 61 10.49 0.33 14.67
N VAL A 62 11.10 1.26 15.39
CA VAL A 62 10.46 2.03 16.45
C VAL A 62 9.87 3.30 15.82
N PHE A 63 8.59 3.58 16.07
CA PHE A 63 7.91 4.74 15.51
C PHE A 63 6.93 5.35 16.51
N ASP A 64 6.68 6.64 16.35
CA ASP A 64 5.59 7.34 17.04
C ASP A 64 4.37 7.39 16.12
N GLN A 65 3.19 7.20 16.70
CA GLN A 65 1.93 7.29 15.99
C GLN A 65 1.14 8.48 16.51
N LEU A 66 0.55 9.26 15.60
CA LEU A 66 -0.32 10.38 15.93
C LEU A 66 -1.58 9.86 16.62
N THR A 67 -1.85 10.37 17.81
CA THR A 67 -3.04 10.04 18.58
C THR A 67 -4.05 11.17 18.58
N LYS A 68 -5.25 10.87 19.09
CA LYS A 68 -6.38 11.79 19.19
C LYS A 68 -6.09 13.04 20.04
N ASN A 69 -5.14 12.95 20.98
CA ASN A 69 -4.80 14.03 21.91
C ASN A 69 -3.49 14.75 21.55
N ASP A 70 -2.68 14.24 20.61
CA ASP A 70 -1.35 14.78 20.28
C ASP A 70 -1.38 16.00 19.34
N LEU A 71 -2.56 16.45 18.92
CA LEU A 71 -2.70 17.51 17.92
C LEU A 71 -2.61 18.92 18.49
N TYR A 72 -3.04 19.08 19.73
CA TYR A 72 -3.13 20.36 20.41
C TYR A 72 -2.44 20.24 21.76
N SER A 73 -1.84 21.34 22.21
CA SER A 73 -1.37 21.42 23.59
C SER A 73 -2.55 21.28 24.55
N ASP A 74 -2.30 20.75 25.75
CA ASP A 74 -3.36 20.58 26.77
C ASP A 74 -3.96 21.92 27.22
N ARG A 75 -3.27 23.03 26.92
CA ARG A 75 -3.70 24.40 27.20
C ARG A 75 -3.69 25.22 25.92
N ASP A 76 -4.68 26.09 25.80
CA ASP A 76 -4.80 27.03 24.69
C ASP A 76 -3.73 28.13 24.76
N VAL A 77 -3.42 28.69 23.59
CA VAL A 77 -2.57 29.87 23.44
C VAL A 77 -3.27 31.07 24.08
N GLN A 78 -2.56 31.79 24.95
CA GLN A 78 -3.08 33.00 25.61
C GLN A 78 -2.51 34.24 24.93
N ASN A 79 -3.28 35.33 24.90
CA ASN A 79 -2.78 36.63 24.48
C ASN A 79 -1.69 37.07 25.47
N VAL A 80 -0.46 37.23 25.00
CA VAL A 80 0.67 37.65 25.83
C VAL A 80 0.82 39.17 25.69
N GLU A 81 0.49 39.88 26.77
CA GLU A 81 0.69 41.33 26.82
C GLU A 81 2.18 41.68 26.71
N PRO A 82 2.54 42.85 26.15
CA PRO A 82 3.93 43.27 26.04
C PRO A 82 4.66 43.26 27.41
N GLY A 83 5.62 42.35 27.57
CA GLY A 83 6.38 42.15 28.82
C GLY A 83 5.89 41.00 29.71
N GLY A 84 4.82 40.30 29.33
CA GLY A 84 4.34 39.09 30.00
C GLY A 84 5.16 37.84 29.68
N GLU A 85 5.16 36.87 30.61
CA GLU A 85 5.77 35.56 30.40
C GLU A 85 4.84 34.67 29.56
N PHE A 86 5.42 33.92 28.61
CA PHE A 86 4.67 32.99 27.78
C PHE A 86 4.19 31.78 28.61
N PRO A 87 2.94 31.32 28.43
CA PRO A 87 2.45 30.14 29.12
C PRO A 87 3.22 28.89 28.68
N ILE A 88 3.59 28.04 29.63
CA ILE A 88 4.16 26.72 29.35
C ILE A 88 3.06 25.83 28.77
N MET A 89 3.25 25.41 27.53
CA MET A 89 2.42 24.41 26.87
C MET A 89 2.87 23.03 27.31
N THR A 90 1.97 22.25 27.91
CA THR A 90 2.19 20.83 28.16
C THR A 90 1.58 20.00 27.04
N SER A 91 2.23 18.89 26.73
CA SER A 91 1.75 17.89 25.79
C SER A 91 2.03 16.51 26.37
N SER A 92 1.03 15.63 26.41
CA SER A 92 1.23 14.25 26.81
C SER A 92 1.73 13.42 25.63
N ARG A 93 3.01 12.99 25.62
CA ARG A 93 3.55 12.11 24.58
C ARG A 93 3.28 10.63 24.90
N GLN A 94 2.80 9.86 23.92
CA GLN A 94 2.62 8.42 24.08
C GLN A 94 3.95 7.64 24.02
N ALA A 95 3.95 6.43 24.59
CA ALA A 95 5.06 5.49 24.47
C ALA A 95 5.30 5.07 23.00
N PRO A 96 6.57 4.97 22.56
CA PRO A 96 6.90 4.59 21.20
C PRO A 96 6.45 3.16 20.88
N ARG A 97 6.02 2.93 19.63
CA ARG A 97 5.54 1.63 19.14
C ARG A 97 6.62 0.90 18.36
N THR A 98 6.43 -0.39 18.11
CA THR A 98 7.35 -1.20 17.30
C THR A 98 6.61 -1.94 16.20
N ALA A 99 7.20 -1.96 15.00
CA ALA A 99 6.75 -2.77 13.87
C ALA A 99 7.84 -3.77 13.49
N GLN A 100 7.48 -5.05 13.37
CA GLN A 100 8.42 -6.12 13.04
C GLN A 100 8.54 -6.31 11.53
N VAL A 101 9.76 -6.58 11.07
CA VAL A 101 10.03 -6.90 9.66
C VAL A 101 9.55 -8.31 9.36
N GLU A 102 8.80 -8.47 8.27
CA GLU A 102 8.37 -9.77 7.78
C GLU A 102 9.11 -10.16 6.49
N LYS A 103 9.43 -11.44 6.35
CA LYS A 103 10.07 -11.97 5.14
C LYS A 103 9.01 -12.53 4.20
N PHE A 104 8.85 -11.90 3.03
CA PHE A 104 8.06 -12.44 1.94
C PHE A 104 8.97 -13.05 0.89
N GLY A 105 8.61 -14.20 0.36
CA GLY A 105 9.42 -14.85 -0.66
C GLY A 105 8.92 -16.25 -0.98
N GLY A 106 9.54 -16.83 -1.99
CA GLY A 106 9.27 -18.19 -2.41
C GLY A 106 10.42 -18.71 -3.26
N LYS A 107 10.44 -20.03 -3.44
CA LYS A 107 11.38 -20.69 -4.34
C LYS A 107 10.63 -21.65 -5.25
N PHE A 108 11.13 -21.80 -6.47
CA PHE A 108 10.67 -22.82 -7.41
C PHE A 108 11.88 -23.51 -8.03
N GLU A 109 11.68 -24.74 -8.49
CA GLU A 109 12.71 -25.56 -9.11
C GLU A 109 12.67 -25.43 -10.64
N VAL A 110 13.85 -25.54 -11.25
CA VAL A 110 14.05 -25.65 -12.69
C VAL A 110 14.88 -26.91 -12.93
N LEU A 111 14.28 -27.92 -13.56
CA LEU A 111 14.94 -29.19 -13.86
C LEU A 111 16.06 -29.02 -14.90
N ASP A 112 17.11 -29.84 -14.80
CA ASP A 112 18.23 -29.82 -15.75
C ASP A 112 17.75 -30.17 -17.18
N GLU A 113 16.73 -31.03 -17.36
CA GLU A 113 16.16 -31.30 -18.68
C GLU A 113 15.48 -30.08 -19.30
N ALA A 114 14.86 -29.22 -18.48
CA ALA A 114 14.26 -27.97 -18.94
C ALA A 114 15.34 -26.95 -19.35
N LYS A 115 16.47 -26.97 -18.64
CA LYS A 115 17.66 -26.17 -18.97
C LYS A 115 18.31 -26.66 -20.27
N ASP A 116 18.51 -27.98 -20.42
CA ASP A 116 19.14 -28.58 -21.59
C ASP A 116 18.28 -28.43 -22.86
N ARG A 117 16.95 -28.51 -22.71
CA ARG A 117 16.00 -28.21 -23.79
C ARG A 117 15.83 -26.72 -24.05
N ASN A 118 16.45 -25.87 -23.24
CA ASN A 118 16.37 -24.41 -23.30
C ASN A 118 14.92 -23.92 -23.42
N ASP A 119 14.03 -24.38 -22.53
CA ASP A 119 12.63 -23.95 -22.50
C ASP A 119 12.43 -22.73 -21.57
N PRO A 120 12.42 -21.49 -22.10
CA PRO A 120 12.24 -20.29 -21.29
C PRO A 120 10.81 -20.11 -20.78
N SER A 121 9.84 -20.90 -21.25
CA SER A 121 8.43 -20.71 -20.87
C SER A 121 8.18 -21.12 -19.42
N SER A 122 8.80 -22.22 -18.98
CA SER A 122 8.70 -22.74 -17.60
C SER A 122 9.15 -21.70 -16.56
N ILE A 123 10.38 -21.19 -16.69
CA ILE A 123 10.95 -20.20 -15.77
C ILE A 123 10.15 -18.88 -15.78
N LYS A 124 9.66 -18.43 -16.94
CA LYS A 124 8.85 -17.21 -17.04
C LYS A 124 7.50 -17.36 -16.35
N GLN A 125 6.82 -18.50 -16.53
CA GLN A 125 5.54 -18.78 -15.89
C GLN A 125 5.69 -18.85 -14.37
N GLU A 126 6.67 -19.60 -13.86
CA GLU A 126 6.92 -19.71 -12.43
C GLU A 126 7.34 -18.37 -11.81
N THR A 127 8.19 -17.59 -12.50
CA THR A 127 8.55 -16.24 -12.03
C THR A 127 7.32 -15.32 -11.99
N THR A 128 6.40 -15.45 -12.94
CA THR A 128 5.15 -14.67 -12.95
C THR A 128 4.22 -15.07 -11.80
N LYS A 129 4.07 -16.37 -11.53
CA LYS A 129 3.30 -16.87 -10.38
C LYS A 129 3.91 -16.39 -9.06
N LEU A 130 5.23 -16.49 -8.92
CA LEU A 130 5.95 -16.02 -7.74
C LEU A 130 5.75 -14.51 -7.53
N SER A 131 5.89 -13.72 -8.59
CA SER A 131 5.66 -12.26 -8.58
C SER A 131 4.25 -11.92 -8.08
N ASN A 132 3.21 -12.55 -8.64
CA ASN A 132 1.82 -12.33 -8.23
C ASN A 132 1.59 -12.70 -6.75
N THR A 133 2.17 -13.82 -6.29
CA THR A 133 2.03 -14.30 -4.91
C THR A 133 2.74 -13.37 -3.92
N ILE A 134 3.98 -12.96 -4.20
CA ILE A 134 4.72 -12.00 -3.36
C ILE A 134 3.95 -10.68 -3.28
N ASN A 135 3.50 -10.14 -4.42
CA ASN A 135 2.78 -8.88 -4.45
C ASN A 135 1.45 -8.95 -3.68
N ARG A 136 0.70 -10.05 -3.84
CA ARG A 136 -0.53 -10.29 -3.05
C ARG A 136 -0.23 -10.35 -1.54
N GLY A 137 0.85 -11.01 -1.14
CA GLY A 137 1.27 -11.08 0.26
C GLY A 137 1.58 -9.71 0.87
N ILE A 138 2.33 -8.88 0.14
CA ILE A 138 2.65 -7.51 0.57
C ILE A 138 1.38 -6.67 0.69
N HIS A 139 0.47 -6.75 -0.27
CA HIS A 139 -0.80 -6.02 -0.22
C HIS A 139 -1.69 -6.46 0.95
N ILE A 140 -1.81 -7.76 1.21
CA ILE A 140 -2.56 -8.28 2.36
C ILE A 140 -1.96 -7.75 3.66
N ARG A 141 -0.63 -7.75 3.78
CA ARG A 141 0.06 -7.18 4.94
C ARG A 141 -0.26 -5.69 5.12
N GLY A 142 -0.14 -4.90 4.06
CA GLY A 142 -0.42 -3.46 4.14
C GLY A 142 -1.85 -3.16 4.55
N VAL A 143 -2.84 -3.84 3.95
CA VAL A 143 -4.26 -3.69 4.35
C VAL A 143 -4.49 -4.14 5.79
N ARG A 144 -3.80 -5.19 6.27
CA ARG A 144 -3.88 -5.63 7.66
C ARG A 144 -3.37 -4.56 8.63
N GLU A 145 -2.27 -3.89 8.31
CA GLU A 145 -1.74 -2.79 9.14
C GLU A 145 -2.68 -1.58 9.16
N LEU A 146 -3.31 -1.27 8.01
CA LEU A 146 -4.36 -0.24 7.95
C LEU A 146 -5.54 -0.61 8.85
N GLU A 147 -6.05 -1.82 8.73
CA GLU A 147 -7.18 -2.32 9.54
C GLU A 147 -6.85 -2.34 11.04
N ALA A 148 -5.63 -2.73 11.41
CA ALA A 148 -5.19 -2.70 12.80
C ALA A 148 -5.19 -1.28 13.38
N ALA A 149 -4.68 -0.31 12.61
CA ALA A 149 -4.73 1.10 12.98
C ALA A 149 -6.17 1.60 13.06
N ILE A 150 -7.02 1.29 12.07
CA ILE A 150 -8.43 1.68 12.06
C ILE A 150 -9.16 1.15 13.30
N ALA A 151 -8.96 -0.12 13.64
CA ALA A 151 -9.64 -0.77 14.76
C ALA A 151 -9.32 -0.11 16.11
N GLU A 152 -8.09 0.36 16.30
CA GLU A 152 -7.67 1.09 17.52
C GLU A 152 -8.48 2.37 17.71
N TYR A 153 -8.74 3.10 16.63
CA TYR A 153 -9.50 4.37 16.64
C TYR A 153 -10.99 4.21 16.35
N SER A 154 -11.48 2.98 16.22
CA SER A 154 -12.90 2.65 16.02
C SER A 154 -13.54 2.05 17.27
N SER A 155 -13.15 2.53 18.46
CA SER A 155 -13.70 2.07 19.74
C SER A 155 -14.20 3.23 20.63
N GLY A 156 -15.24 2.96 21.43
CA GLY A 156 -15.84 3.91 22.37
C GLY A 156 -16.91 4.83 21.78
N ASP A 157 -17.33 5.84 22.54
CA ASP A 157 -18.49 6.69 22.24
C ASP A 157 -18.36 7.51 20.94
N TYR A 158 -17.21 7.54 20.29
CA TYR A 158 -16.93 8.30 19.05
C TYR A 158 -16.21 7.43 18.00
N ALA A 159 -16.47 6.12 18.00
CA ALA A 159 -15.85 5.14 17.11
C ALA A 159 -16.10 5.41 15.62
N ASP A 160 -17.26 5.97 15.30
CA ASP A 160 -17.67 6.29 13.94
C ASP A 160 -17.74 7.80 13.73
N TRP A 161 -17.43 8.22 12.51
CA TRP A 161 -17.62 9.58 12.03
C TRP A 161 -19.00 9.73 11.40
N THR A 162 -19.70 10.80 11.78
CA THR A 162 -20.95 11.25 11.16
C THR A 162 -20.88 12.76 10.93
N PRO A 163 -21.53 13.29 9.88
CA PRO A 163 -21.41 14.71 9.50
C PRO A 163 -22.04 15.66 10.52
N ASP A 164 -23.04 15.22 11.26
CA ASP A 164 -23.82 15.98 12.24
C ASP A 164 -23.17 16.05 13.62
N ARG A 165 -22.14 15.24 13.86
CA ARG A 165 -21.49 15.17 15.16
C ARG A 165 -20.30 16.11 15.23
N GLU A 166 -20.25 16.92 16.28
CA GLU A 166 -19.06 17.69 16.63
C GLU A 166 -18.18 16.86 17.57
N ALA A 167 -16.87 16.95 17.36
CA ALA A 167 -15.91 16.32 18.22
C ALA A 167 -15.82 17.14 19.53
N PRO A 168 -15.80 16.50 20.72
CA PRO A 168 -15.54 17.22 21.96
C PRO A 168 -14.20 17.95 21.88
N ALA A 169 -14.04 19.05 22.61
CA ALA A 169 -12.76 19.76 22.67
C ALA A 169 -11.58 18.80 22.97
N GLY A 170 -10.53 18.86 22.16
CA GLY A 170 -9.35 18.00 22.28
C GLY A 170 -9.55 16.55 21.82
N LYS A 171 -10.64 16.24 21.11
CA LYS A 171 -10.94 14.89 20.59
C LYS A 171 -11.21 14.94 19.09
N ILE A 172 -10.68 13.99 18.32
CA ILE A 172 -11.02 13.72 16.91
C ILE A 172 -12.10 12.64 16.81
N LEU A 173 -13.05 12.80 15.88
CA LEU A 173 -14.01 11.75 15.53
C LEU A 173 -13.34 10.50 14.94
N GLY A 174 -14.04 9.37 14.97
CA GLY A 174 -13.55 8.08 14.52
C GLY A 174 -13.08 8.03 13.06
N VAL A 175 -12.47 6.91 12.69
CA VAL A 175 -11.88 6.63 11.36
C VAL A 175 -12.73 5.69 10.52
N THR A 176 -13.97 5.44 10.93
CA THR A 176 -14.94 4.61 10.22
C THR A 176 -16.23 5.40 9.97
N MET A 177 -16.87 5.21 8.81
CA MET A 177 -18.21 5.74 8.53
C MET A 177 -19.07 4.76 7.72
N ALA A 178 -20.38 4.92 7.81
CA ALA A 178 -21.33 4.28 6.90
C ALA A 178 -21.52 5.15 5.66
N GLY A 179 -21.36 4.55 4.48
CA GLY A 179 -21.55 5.22 3.19
C GLY A 179 -22.86 4.83 2.51
N ALA A 180 -23.26 5.62 1.52
CA ALA A 180 -24.32 5.29 0.58
C ALA A 180 -23.98 4.02 -0.22
N SER A 181 -24.96 3.14 -0.40
CA SER A 181 -24.79 1.89 -1.15
C SER A 181 -24.68 2.15 -2.65
N TRP A 182 -23.52 1.80 -3.21
CA TRP A 182 -23.25 1.87 -4.63
C TRP A 182 -24.03 0.81 -5.40
N LYS A 183 -24.26 -0.36 -4.80
CA LYS A 183 -25.11 -1.41 -5.38
C LYS A 183 -26.55 -0.94 -5.53
N SER A 184 -27.15 -0.42 -4.46
CA SER A 184 -28.54 0.06 -4.50
C SER A 184 -28.72 1.25 -5.45
N ALA A 185 -27.69 2.09 -5.61
CA ALA A 185 -27.69 3.19 -6.56
C ALA A 185 -27.78 2.75 -8.04
N THR A 186 -27.42 1.51 -8.38
CA THR A 186 -27.55 0.99 -9.76
C THR A 186 -29.00 0.75 -10.20
N THR A 187 -29.89 0.47 -9.25
CA THR A 187 -31.31 0.17 -9.52
C THR A 187 -32.26 1.27 -9.08
N THR A 188 -31.76 2.27 -8.34
CA THR A 188 -32.53 3.42 -7.88
C THR A 188 -32.92 4.29 -9.07
N LYS A 189 -34.24 4.51 -9.23
CA LYS A 189 -34.76 5.39 -10.29
C LYS A 189 -34.31 6.82 -10.06
N ALA A 190 -34.08 7.56 -11.15
CA ALA A 190 -33.60 8.94 -11.08
C ALA A 190 -34.47 9.86 -10.19
N ALA A 191 -35.80 9.65 -10.20
CA ALA A 191 -36.74 10.44 -9.38
C ALA A 191 -36.63 10.16 -7.87
N ASP A 192 -36.11 9.00 -7.49
CA ASP A 192 -35.97 8.55 -6.10
C ASP A 192 -34.55 8.78 -5.56
N LYS A 193 -33.61 9.21 -6.42
CA LYS A 193 -32.24 9.52 -6.00
C LYS A 193 -32.24 10.77 -5.12
N THR A 194 -31.76 10.61 -3.89
CA THR A 194 -31.49 11.70 -2.96
C THR A 194 -29.99 11.92 -2.82
N ALA A 195 -29.60 13.09 -2.33
CA ALA A 195 -28.20 13.40 -2.02
C ALA A 195 -27.58 12.43 -0.99
N ALA A 196 -28.38 11.76 -0.15
CA ALA A 196 -27.88 10.80 0.83
C ALA A 196 -27.70 9.38 0.27
N THR A 197 -28.39 9.05 -0.82
CA THR A 197 -28.35 7.73 -1.47
C THR A 197 -27.41 7.67 -2.68
N ASP A 198 -26.93 8.83 -3.11
CA ASP A 198 -26.03 8.95 -4.27
C ASP A 198 -24.59 8.55 -3.88
N PRO A 199 -23.90 7.68 -4.65
CA PRO A 199 -22.53 7.27 -4.35
C PRO A 199 -21.53 8.42 -4.16
N SER A 200 -21.74 9.56 -4.82
CA SER A 200 -20.88 10.74 -4.73
C SER A 200 -20.94 11.43 -3.37
N ALA A 201 -22.01 11.19 -2.60
CA ALA A 201 -22.14 11.65 -1.23
C ALA A 201 -20.99 11.12 -0.35
N ASN A 202 -20.49 9.92 -0.64
CA ASN A 202 -19.37 9.35 0.12
C ASN A 202 -18.10 10.19 -0.02
N PHE A 203 -17.84 10.75 -1.21
CA PHE A 203 -16.70 11.64 -1.42
C PHE A 203 -16.89 12.98 -0.71
N ALA A 204 -18.09 13.55 -0.79
CA ALA A 204 -18.43 14.79 -0.10
C ALA A 204 -18.29 14.65 1.43
N LEU A 205 -18.72 13.51 1.98
CA LEU A 205 -18.60 13.20 3.40
C LEU A 205 -17.15 12.98 3.83
N ALA A 206 -16.35 12.30 3.01
CA ALA A 206 -14.92 12.16 3.28
C ALA A 206 -14.20 13.52 3.27
N GLU A 207 -14.55 14.40 2.34
CA GLU A 207 -13.97 15.76 2.28
C GLU A 207 -14.44 16.62 3.46
N LEU A 208 -15.71 16.54 3.84
CA LEU A 208 -16.19 17.20 5.05
C LEU A 208 -15.43 16.70 6.29
N ARG A 209 -15.06 15.42 6.34
CA ARG A 209 -14.24 14.87 7.42
C ARG A 209 -12.84 15.48 7.40
N SER A 210 -12.14 15.52 6.25
CA SER A 210 -10.79 16.08 6.16
C SER A 210 -10.75 17.53 6.63
N GLU A 211 -11.75 18.33 6.23
CA GLU A 211 -11.89 19.70 6.69
C GLU A 211 -12.10 19.79 8.20
N LYS A 212 -13.00 18.97 8.76
CA LYS A 212 -13.30 18.98 10.20
C LYS A 212 -12.16 18.51 11.11
N ILE A 213 -11.25 17.67 10.62
CA ILE A 213 -10.09 17.24 11.42
C ILE A 213 -8.93 18.23 11.39
N GLU A 214 -8.91 19.15 10.40
CA GLU A 214 -7.92 20.23 10.26
C GLU A 214 -6.45 19.75 10.16
N LEU A 215 -6.22 18.51 9.76
CA LEU A 215 -4.87 17.91 9.68
C LEU A 215 -4.18 18.09 8.33
N GLY A 216 -4.77 18.85 7.42
CA GLY A 216 -4.30 18.96 6.03
C GLY A 216 -4.33 17.62 5.28
N VAL A 217 -5.17 16.68 5.74
CA VAL A 217 -5.39 15.38 5.11
C VAL A 217 -6.30 15.57 3.90
N ASN A 218 -5.95 15.01 2.74
CA ASN A 218 -6.82 14.99 1.57
C ASN A 218 -6.99 13.54 1.10
N TYR A 219 -8.23 13.03 1.11
CA TYR A 219 -8.52 11.65 0.72
C TYR A 219 -8.56 11.47 -0.80
N ASN A 220 -7.40 11.60 -1.43
CA ASN A 220 -7.24 11.57 -2.88
C ASN A 220 -7.25 10.16 -3.49
N LEU A 221 -6.94 9.10 -2.72
CA LEU A 221 -6.93 7.72 -3.20
C LEU A 221 -7.95 6.85 -2.46
N TRP A 222 -8.77 6.13 -3.22
CA TRP A 222 -9.78 5.24 -2.68
C TRP A 222 -9.54 3.81 -3.13
N LEU A 223 -9.31 2.93 -2.16
CA LEU A 223 -9.19 1.50 -2.38
C LEU A 223 -10.56 0.84 -2.27
N VAL A 224 -11.00 0.18 -3.34
CA VAL A 224 -12.32 -0.45 -3.40
C VAL A 224 -12.23 -1.87 -3.95
N ASN A 225 -13.24 -2.69 -3.68
CA ASN A 225 -13.37 -3.95 -4.39
C ASN A 225 -13.74 -3.72 -5.87
N PRO A 226 -13.28 -4.56 -6.82
CA PRO A 226 -13.69 -4.46 -8.23
C PRO A 226 -15.22 -4.48 -8.43
N THR A 227 -15.95 -5.21 -7.59
CA THR A 227 -17.43 -5.24 -7.61
C THR A 227 -18.02 -3.86 -7.33
N ASP A 228 -17.53 -3.20 -6.29
CA ASP A 228 -17.99 -1.87 -5.89
C ASP A 228 -17.63 -0.84 -6.96
N LYS A 229 -16.40 -0.88 -7.49
CA LYS A 229 -15.98 -0.01 -8.61
C LYS A 229 -16.91 -0.18 -9.82
N THR A 230 -17.30 -1.41 -10.14
CA THR A 230 -18.21 -1.69 -11.25
C THR A 230 -19.61 -1.12 -10.98
N ASN A 231 -20.13 -1.28 -9.77
CA ASN A 231 -21.40 -0.67 -9.37
C ASN A 231 -21.37 0.86 -9.54
N PHE A 232 -20.29 1.51 -9.09
CA PHE A 232 -20.09 2.95 -9.28
C PHE A 232 -20.08 3.35 -10.76
N GLN A 233 -19.33 2.63 -11.60
CA GLN A 233 -19.28 2.87 -13.04
C GLN A 233 -20.66 2.67 -13.70
N MET A 234 -21.42 1.67 -13.29
CA MET A 234 -22.79 1.45 -13.77
C MET A 234 -23.74 2.57 -13.35
N THR A 235 -23.58 3.14 -12.16
CA THR A 235 -24.44 4.23 -11.67
C THR A 235 -24.28 5.52 -12.49
N TYR A 236 -23.06 5.86 -12.92
CA TYR A 236 -22.78 7.12 -13.65
C TYR A 236 -22.53 6.95 -15.14
N GLY A 237 -22.39 5.72 -15.64
CA GLY A 237 -22.07 5.44 -17.03
C GLY A 237 -20.78 6.15 -17.45
N GLU A 238 -20.79 6.83 -18.59
CA GLU A 238 -19.63 7.56 -19.14
C GLU A 238 -19.13 8.70 -18.23
N ASN A 239 -19.97 9.21 -17.32
CA ASN A 239 -19.62 10.35 -16.48
C ASN A 239 -18.84 10.00 -15.21
N TRP A 240 -18.59 8.71 -14.94
CA TRP A 240 -17.97 8.27 -13.67
C TRP A 240 -16.60 8.94 -13.41
N GLU A 241 -15.78 9.14 -14.45
CA GLU A 241 -14.47 9.80 -14.33
C GLU A 241 -14.60 11.29 -14.01
N ASN A 242 -15.62 11.96 -14.58
CA ASN A 242 -15.88 13.38 -14.32
C ASN A 242 -16.29 13.61 -12.85
N ILE A 243 -17.08 12.68 -12.29
CA ILE A 243 -17.45 12.73 -10.86
C ILE A 243 -16.20 12.60 -9.99
N LEU A 244 -15.33 11.62 -10.27
CA LEU A 244 -14.09 11.44 -9.54
C LEU A 244 -13.17 12.66 -9.61
N LYS A 245 -13.01 13.22 -10.81
CA LYS A 245 -12.20 14.42 -11.04
C LYS A 245 -12.75 15.64 -10.30
N ASN A 246 -14.07 15.79 -10.23
CA ASN A 246 -14.70 16.90 -9.50
C ASN A 246 -14.34 16.88 -8.01
N TRP A 247 -14.20 15.69 -7.42
CA TRP A 247 -13.83 15.51 -6.02
C TRP A 247 -12.32 15.32 -5.80
N GLY A 248 -11.51 15.34 -6.86
CA GLY A 248 -10.06 15.11 -6.75
C GLY A 248 -9.69 13.69 -6.30
N VAL A 249 -10.56 12.71 -6.54
CA VAL A 249 -10.41 11.32 -6.06
C VAL A 249 -9.98 10.39 -7.19
N GLU A 250 -9.13 9.41 -6.89
CA GLU A 250 -8.82 8.28 -7.75
C GLU A 250 -9.31 6.95 -7.15
N LEU A 251 -9.95 6.09 -7.96
CA LEU A 251 -10.39 4.75 -7.54
C LEU A 251 -9.43 3.64 -8.00
N GLN A 252 -8.74 3.06 -7.02
CA GLN A 252 -7.91 1.87 -7.20
C GLN A 252 -8.67 0.62 -6.75
N SER A 253 -8.87 -0.33 -7.66
CA SER A 253 -9.56 -1.59 -7.34
C SER A 253 -8.59 -2.68 -6.89
N SER A 254 -8.92 -3.38 -5.81
CA SER A 254 -8.16 -4.54 -5.33
C SER A 254 -9.08 -5.61 -4.73
N ASN A 255 -8.88 -6.87 -5.13
CA ASN A 255 -9.66 -8.01 -4.60
C ASN A 255 -9.28 -8.40 -3.17
N ILE A 256 -8.33 -7.69 -2.55
CA ILE A 256 -7.96 -7.85 -1.14
C ILE A 256 -8.89 -7.02 -0.26
N VAL A 257 -9.46 -5.94 -0.80
CA VAL A 257 -10.45 -5.12 -0.11
C VAL A 257 -11.78 -5.89 -0.07
N PRO A 258 -12.39 -6.09 1.12
CA PRO A 258 -13.69 -6.73 1.24
C PRO A 258 -14.76 -5.99 0.45
N VAL A 259 -15.70 -6.73 -0.16
CA VAL A 259 -16.85 -6.13 -0.86
C VAL A 259 -17.68 -5.29 0.10
N GLY A 260 -18.15 -4.14 -0.35
CA GLY A 260 -18.94 -3.21 0.45
C GLY A 260 -18.11 -2.34 1.40
N THR A 261 -16.77 -2.43 1.32
CA THR A 261 -15.83 -1.61 2.10
C THR A 261 -14.93 -0.82 1.17
N ALA A 262 -14.64 0.42 1.53
CA ALA A 262 -13.59 1.22 0.91
C ALA A 262 -12.64 1.79 1.96
N TYR A 263 -11.39 2.00 1.55
CA TYR A 263 -10.41 2.78 2.30
C TYR A 263 -10.10 4.05 1.53
N ALA A 264 -10.59 5.17 2.02
CA ALA A 264 -10.20 6.49 1.56
C ALA A 264 -8.90 6.88 2.28
N VAL A 265 -7.83 7.13 1.53
CA VAL A 265 -6.49 7.39 2.07
C VAL A 265 -5.93 8.68 1.49
N ALA A 266 -5.19 9.41 2.33
CA ALA A 266 -4.32 10.47 1.87
C ALA A 266 -2.96 9.90 1.48
N GLU A 267 -2.63 9.98 0.19
CA GLU A 267 -1.41 9.39 -0.34
C GLU A 267 -0.15 9.91 0.35
N GLY A 268 0.75 8.97 0.68
CA GLY A 268 2.03 9.25 1.32
C GLY A 268 1.97 9.75 2.77
N GLN A 269 0.78 10.06 3.31
CA GLN A 269 0.63 10.61 4.65
C GLN A 269 0.23 9.58 5.71
N VAL A 270 -0.27 8.40 5.31
CA VAL A 270 -0.76 7.37 6.25
C VAL A 270 0.36 6.80 7.11
N GLY A 271 1.53 6.58 6.52
CA GLY A 271 2.62 5.91 7.20
C GLY A 271 3.82 5.72 6.30
N GLU A 272 4.71 4.84 6.75
CA GLU A 272 5.96 4.55 6.06
C GLU A 272 6.09 3.07 5.76
N THR A 273 6.74 2.78 4.64
CA THR A 273 7.28 1.48 4.29
C THR A 273 8.80 1.57 4.29
N ARG A 274 9.45 0.58 4.89
CA ARG A 274 10.90 0.46 4.88
C ARG A 274 11.33 -0.94 4.50
N LEU A 275 12.53 -1.08 3.95
CA LEU A 275 13.07 -2.35 3.49
C LEU A 275 14.33 -2.71 4.29
N GLU A 276 14.31 -3.87 4.95
CA GLU A 276 15.54 -4.44 5.55
C GLU A 276 16.41 -5.08 4.46
N LYS A 277 15.78 -5.88 3.59
CA LYS A 277 16.40 -6.44 2.39
C LYS A 277 15.51 -6.10 1.19
N PRO A 278 16.04 -5.39 0.17
CA PRO A 278 15.29 -5.19 -1.06
C PRO A 278 15.03 -6.53 -1.74
N LEU A 279 14.17 -6.51 -2.75
CA LEU A 279 13.90 -7.69 -3.55
C LEU A 279 15.22 -8.26 -4.11
N SER A 280 15.51 -9.51 -3.77
CA SER A 280 16.73 -10.19 -4.18
C SER A 280 16.45 -11.63 -4.57
N THR A 281 17.09 -12.09 -5.65
CA THR A 281 17.02 -13.47 -6.12
C THR A 281 18.37 -14.16 -5.97
N GLU A 282 18.36 -15.38 -5.46
CA GLU A 282 19.51 -16.28 -5.35
C GLU A 282 19.18 -17.58 -6.10
N THR A 283 20.16 -18.15 -6.78
CA THR A 283 20.02 -19.44 -7.47
C THR A 283 21.11 -20.40 -7.01
N TRP A 284 20.79 -21.68 -6.92
CA TRP A 284 21.78 -22.73 -6.67
C TRP A 284 21.35 -24.05 -7.30
N ARG A 285 22.33 -24.85 -7.74
CA ARG A 285 22.09 -26.20 -8.25
C ARG A 285 22.06 -27.19 -7.09
N THR A 286 21.09 -28.10 -7.13
CA THR A 286 20.99 -29.27 -6.26
C THR A 286 21.26 -30.52 -7.09
N PRO A 287 22.45 -31.15 -6.95
CA PRO A 287 22.81 -32.34 -7.71
C PRO A 287 21.91 -33.55 -7.44
N GLU A 288 21.36 -33.65 -6.23
CA GLU A 288 20.51 -34.78 -5.79
C GLU A 288 19.23 -34.92 -6.61
N THR A 289 18.69 -33.80 -7.07
CA THR A 289 17.43 -33.71 -7.81
C THR A 289 17.64 -33.28 -9.26
N GLU A 290 18.90 -33.18 -9.70
CA GLU A 290 19.28 -32.67 -11.03
C GLU A 290 18.51 -31.40 -11.39
N SER A 291 18.43 -30.46 -10.44
CA SER A 291 17.62 -29.25 -10.58
C SER A 291 18.30 -28.02 -10.00
N SER A 292 17.89 -26.85 -10.46
CA SER A 292 18.34 -25.54 -9.98
C SER A 292 17.19 -24.83 -9.28
N TRP A 293 17.42 -24.38 -8.05
CA TRP A 293 16.46 -23.56 -7.32
C TRP A 293 16.60 -22.09 -7.71
N VAL A 294 15.46 -21.41 -7.84
CA VAL A 294 15.37 -19.97 -7.94
C VAL A 294 14.61 -19.47 -6.72
N GLN A 295 15.28 -18.79 -5.81
CA GLN A 295 14.70 -18.26 -4.59
C GLN A 295 14.65 -16.74 -4.64
N THR A 296 13.48 -16.15 -4.47
CA THR A 296 13.33 -14.69 -4.35
C THR A 296 12.74 -14.34 -3.00
N SER A 297 13.25 -13.27 -2.38
CA SER A 297 12.68 -12.73 -1.15
C SER A 297 12.84 -11.22 -1.04
N VAL A 298 11.97 -10.61 -0.24
CA VAL A 298 11.96 -9.20 0.14
C VAL A 298 11.57 -9.11 1.62
N ARG A 299 12.10 -8.11 2.34
CA ARG A 299 11.82 -7.91 3.77
C ARG A 299 11.29 -6.50 4.04
N PRO A 300 10.01 -6.24 3.73
CA PRO A 300 9.38 -4.97 4.04
C PRO A 300 8.85 -4.94 5.48
N VAL A 301 8.81 -3.72 6.02
CA VAL A 301 8.02 -3.35 7.19
C VAL A 301 7.16 -2.16 6.81
N MET A 302 5.86 -2.27 7.12
CA MET A 302 4.87 -1.21 6.91
C MET A 302 4.26 -0.91 8.26
N TYR A 303 4.09 0.37 8.56
CA TYR A 303 3.45 0.83 9.79
C TYR A 303 2.73 2.17 9.55
N VAL A 304 1.67 2.39 10.33
CA VAL A 304 0.82 3.58 10.23
C VAL A 304 1.27 4.60 11.27
N THR A 305 1.75 5.76 10.81
CA THR A 305 2.12 6.88 11.69
C THR A 305 0.97 7.87 11.86
N ASN A 306 0.12 8.05 10.84
CA ASN A 306 -1.06 8.91 10.91
C ASN A 306 -2.33 8.11 10.58
N PRO A 307 -3.05 7.60 11.59
CA PRO A 307 -4.27 6.83 11.40
C PRO A 307 -5.44 7.69 10.87
N PHE A 308 -5.42 9.01 11.09
CA PHE A 308 -6.48 9.92 10.63
C PHE A 308 -6.39 10.24 9.14
N SER A 309 -5.24 9.96 8.52
CA SER A 309 -5.06 9.96 7.06
C SER A 309 -5.77 8.82 6.34
N VAL A 310 -6.52 7.98 7.08
CA VAL A 310 -7.37 6.91 6.53
C VAL A 310 -8.79 7.08 7.05
N LEU A 311 -9.75 6.82 6.18
CA LEU A 311 -11.17 6.70 6.50
C LEU A 311 -11.71 5.40 5.90
N LYS A 312 -12.21 4.52 6.76
CA LYS A 312 -12.92 3.31 6.37
C LYS A 312 -14.37 3.63 6.11
N ILE A 313 -14.88 3.16 4.97
CA ILE A 313 -16.25 3.41 4.54
C ILE A 313 -16.90 2.07 4.33
N THR A 314 -18.04 1.86 4.98
CA THR A 314 -18.75 0.58 4.99
C THR A 314 -20.14 0.73 4.38
N GLY A 315 -20.78 -0.38 4.01
CA GLY A 315 -22.14 -0.37 3.48
C GLY A 315 -22.26 -0.08 1.99
N LEU A 316 -21.15 -0.04 1.24
CA LEU A 316 -21.16 0.28 -0.19
C LEU A 316 -21.90 -0.76 -1.06
N ASN A 317 -22.08 -1.97 -0.54
CA ASN A 317 -22.74 -3.08 -1.23
C ASN A 317 -23.97 -3.60 -0.49
N ALA A 318 -24.54 -2.78 0.41
CA ALA A 318 -25.80 -3.09 1.09
C ALA A 318 -26.95 -3.20 0.07
#